data_AF-A0A4Y7ICF8-F1
#
_entry.id   AF-A0A4Y7ICF8-F1
#
_cell.length_a   1.000
_cell.length_b   1.000
_cell.length_c   1.000
_cell.angle_alpha   90.00
_cell.angle_beta   90.00
_cell.angle_gamma   90.00
#
_symmetry.space_group_name_H-M   'P 1'
#
loop_
_entity.id
_entity.type
_entity.pdbx_description
1 polymer ?
#
loop_
_entity_poly.entity_id
_entity_poly.type
_entity_poly.pdbx_seq_one_letter_code
_entity_poly.pdbx_strand_id
1 'polypeptide(L)'
;MKLDRNESKIFFYDRPVVGEVTKPYTFHYKTNKPEKDGLFCERIFGPIKSGICACGNYRVIGDEKEDPKFCEQCGVEFVDSRIRRYQMGYIKLACPITHVWYLKSLPSYIANLLDKPIKELEGLIYCDVGEILYYKGTYPKFSFAKTVAKKPTFLRLRGFDTFRNREISIGASAIREQLADLDLRLIIDCSLVEWKELGEEGPTGNEWEDRKIVRRKNFLVRRMELAKNFIRTNVEAEWMVLCLSPVLPPRIETDHSNRWG
;
A
#
# COMPACT_ATOMS: atom_id res chain seq x y z
N MET A 1 3.83 -8.34 -11.48
CA MET A 1 4.40 -7.21 -10.72
C MET A 1 5.49 -7.79 -9.85
N LYS A 2 6.77 -7.60 -10.19
CA LYS A 2 7.87 -7.88 -9.25
C LYS A 2 8.27 -6.54 -8.68
N LEU A 3 8.01 -6.32 -7.40
CA LEU A 3 8.55 -5.19 -6.65
C LEU A 3 9.92 -5.63 -6.17
N ASP A 4 10.98 -5.08 -6.75
CA ASP A 4 12.32 -5.31 -6.20
C ASP A 4 12.42 -4.64 -4.82
N ARG A 5 12.88 -5.40 -3.83
CA ARG A 5 12.97 -4.98 -2.42
C ARG A 5 13.91 -3.78 -2.19
N ASN A 6 14.77 -3.45 -3.15
CA ASN A 6 15.83 -2.44 -2.99
C ASN A 6 15.80 -1.28 -3.98
N GLU A 7 14.90 -1.26 -4.96
CA GLU A 7 14.76 -0.10 -5.83
C GLU A 7 13.28 0.26 -5.98
N SER A 8 12.96 1.52 -5.68
CA SER A 8 11.65 2.10 -5.92
C SER A 8 11.41 2.36 -7.42
N LYS A 9 11.70 1.36 -8.26
CA LYS A 9 11.44 1.33 -9.69
C LYS A 9 10.54 0.15 -9.99
N ILE A 10 9.35 0.45 -10.49
CA ILE A 10 8.45 -0.56 -11.01
C ILE A 10 8.83 -0.75 -12.47
N PHE A 11 9.55 -1.83 -12.76
CA PHE A 11 9.82 -2.24 -14.12
C PHE A 11 8.61 -3.04 -14.62
N PHE A 12 7.80 -2.44 -15.50
CA PHE A 12 6.93 -3.20 -16.39
C PHE A 12 7.73 -3.48 -17.67
N TYR A 13 8.39 -4.64 -17.76
CA TYR A 13 9.03 -5.16 -18.98
C TYR A 13 9.75 -4.10 -19.83
N ASP A 14 10.99 -3.73 -19.49
CA ASP A 14 11.92 -2.91 -20.31
C ASP A 14 11.33 -1.66 -20.99
N ARG A 15 10.24 -1.11 -20.46
CA ARG A 15 9.57 0.08 -20.97
C ARG A 15 9.65 1.23 -19.96
N PRO A 16 9.76 2.48 -20.43
CA PRO A 16 9.72 3.64 -19.55
C PRO A 16 8.46 3.60 -18.69
N VAL A 17 8.55 4.13 -17.47
CA VAL A 17 7.49 4.22 -16.47
C VAL A 17 6.21 4.81 -17.10
N VAL A 18 5.31 3.96 -17.60
CA VAL A 18 4.03 4.38 -18.20
C VAL A 18 2.99 4.46 -17.09
N GLY A 19 2.33 5.62 -16.98
CA GLY A 19 1.13 5.77 -16.15
C GLY A 19 1.29 6.53 -14.83
N GLU A 20 2.49 7.01 -14.49
CA GLU A 20 2.70 7.80 -13.26
C GLU A 20 2.14 9.22 -13.40
N VAL A 21 1.21 9.57 -12.51
CA VAL A 21 0.68 10.93 -12.33
C VAL A 21 1.55 11.65 -11.31
N THR A 22 2.24 12.70 -11.74
CA THR A 22 3.17 13.46 -10.88
C THR A 22 2.62 14.82 -10.50
N LYS A 23 1.75 15.41 -11.33
CA LYS A 23 1.20 16.74 -11.09
C LYS A 23 -0.27 16.66 -10.63
N PRO A 24 -0.70 17.55 -9.72
CA PRO A 24 -2.08 17.60 -9.26
C PRO A 24 -3.03 18.29 -10.25
N TYR A 25 -2.51 18.87 -11.33
CA TYR A 25 -3.29 19.66 -12.28
C TYR A 25 -4.17 18.79 -13.19
N THR A 26 -5.29 19.37 -13.63
CA THR A 26 -6.31 18.68 -14.44
C THR A 26 -6.30 19.19 -15.89
N PHE A 27 -6.88 20.35 -16.13
CA PHE A 27 -6.95 21.04 -17.42
C PHE A 27 -6.36 22.44 -17.32
N HIS A 28 -5.76 22.90 -18.41
CA HIS A 28 -5.30 24.28 -18.51
C HIS A 28 -6.49 25.23 -18.69
N TYR A 29 -6.62 26.21 -17.80
CA TYR A 29 -7.76 27.12 -17.70
C TYR A 29 -8.15 27.88 -18.97
N LYS A 30 -7.19 28.21 -19.85
CA LYS A 30 -7.47 28.91 -21.14
C LYS A 30 -7.79 27.99 -22.29
N THR A 31 -7.14 26.83 -22.37
CA THR A 31 -7.14 25.99 -23.57
C THR A 31 -8.05 24.79 -23.42
N ASN A 32 -8.54 24.50 -22.20
CA ASN A 32 -9.28 23.29 -21.84
C ASN A 32 -8.57 22.00 -22.27
N LYS A 33 -7.24 22.07 -22.47
CA LYS A 33 -6.41 20.90 -22.76
C LYS A 33 -5.91 20.27 -21.47
N PRO A 34 -5.85 18.93 -21.39
CA PRO A 34 -5.36 18.25 -20.21
C PRO A 34 -3.89 18.54 -19.99
N GLU A 35 -3.51 18.76 -18.73
CA GLU A 35 -2.14 19.04 -18.36
C GLU A 35 -1.24 17.81 -18.49
N LYS A 36 0.02 18.04 -18.91
CA LYS A 36 1.01 16.97 -19.02
C LYS A 36 1.37 16.44 -17.63
N ASP A 37 1.30 15.12 -17.47
CA ASP A 37 1.53 14.37 -16.22
C ASP A 37 0.51 14.66 -15.10
N GLY A 38 -0.62 15.28 -15.46
CA GLY A 38 -1.78 15.51 -14.58
C GLY A 38 -2.79 14.37 -14.59
N LEU A 39 -3.90 14.56 -13.87
CA LEU A 39 -4.97 13.56 -13.68
C LEU A 39 -5.71 13.16 -14.96
N PHE A 40 -5.63 13.95 -16.02
CA PHE A 40 -6.29 13.69 -17.30
C PHE A 40 -5.32 13.54 -18.48
N CYS A 41 -4.02 13.40 -18.18
CA CYS A 41 -2.94 13.42 -19.16
C CYS A 41 -3.14 12.39 -20.28
N GLU A 42 -3.11 12.86 -21.54
CA GLU A 42 -3.27 12.00 -22.71
C GLU A 42 -2.15 10.97 -22.88
N ARG A 43 -0.95 11.27 -22.37
CA ARG A 43 0.19 10.33 -22.37
C ARG A 43 -0.06 9.13 -21.46
N ILE A 44 -0.82 9.32 -20.37
CA ILE A 44 -1.07 8.31 -19.34
C ILE A 44 -2.33 7.52 -19.65
N PHE A 45 -3.42 8.21 -20.00
CA PHE A 45 -4.73 7.59 -20.18
C PHE A 45 -5.09 7.33 -21.64
N GLY A 46 -4.36 7.91 -22.59
CA GLY A 46 -4.66 7.85 -24.02
C GLY A 46 -5.29 9.13 -24.57
N PRO A 47 -5.42 9.25 -25.90
CA PRO A 47 -5.81 10.49 -26.59
C PRO A 47 -7.29 10.84 -26.37
N ILE A 48 -7.63 12.14 -26.39
CA ILE A 48 -9.04 12.60 -26.30
C ILE A 48 -9.83 12.20 -27.54
N LYS A 49 -9.22 12.36 -28.72
CA LYS A 49 -9.82 12.02 -30.01
C LYS A 49 -9.01 10.89 -30.65
N SER A 50 -9.71 9.91 -31.19
CA SER A 50 -9.09 8.71 -31.78
C SER A 50 -8.13 9.11 -32.90
N GLY A 51 -6.89 8.63 -32.82
CA GLY A 51 -5.84 8.90 -33.81
C GLY A 51 -5.23 10.31 -33.77
N ILE A 52 -5.59 11.16 -32.80
CA ILE A 52 -5.06 12.53 -32.67
C ILE A 52 -4.29 12.65 -31.34
N CYS A 53 -3.05 13.12 -31.41
CA CYS A 53 -2.23 13.37 -30.21
C CYS A 53 -2.47 14.77 -29.62
N ALA A 54 -1.96 15.02 -28.40
CA ALA A 54 -2.10 16.31 -27.71
C ALA A 54 -1.53 17.52 -28.49
N CYS A 55 -0.48 17.29 -29.31
CA CYS A 55 0.12 18.30 -30.19
C CYS A 55 -0.76 18.65 -31.40
N GLY A 56 -1.76 17.82 -31.72
CA GLY A 56 -2.61 17.98 -32.91
C GLY A 56 -2.14 17.19 -34.13
N ASN A 57 -1.04 16.42 -34.03
CA ASN A 57 -0.66 15.48 -35.07
C ASN A 57 -1.69 14.35 -35.12
N TYR A 58 -2.12 13.95 -36.31
CA TYR A 58 -3.09 12.88 -36.50
C TYR A 58 -2.48 11.73 -37.32
N ARG A 59 -2.96 10.52 -37.07
CA ARG A 59 -2.65 9.30 -37.83
C ARG A 59 -3.90 8.46 -37.99
N VAL A 60 -4.02 7.80 -39.14
CA VAL A 60 -5.12 6.86 -39.40
C VAL A 60 -4.86 5.60 -38.59
N ILE A 61 -5.85 5.21 -37.79
CA ILE A 61 -5.78 4.00 -36.97
C ILE A 61 -5.88 2.80 -37.92
N GLY A 62 -4.82 1.98 -38.00
CA GLY A 62 -4.80 0.76 -38.81
C GLY A 62 -3.74 0.71 -39.91
N ASP A 63 -2.96 1.78 -40.12
CA ASP A 63 -1.79 1.72 -41.00
C ASP A 63 -0.67 0.94 -40.28
N GLU A 64 -0.59 -0.37 -40.55
CA GLU A 64 0.41 -1.32 -40.01
C GLU A 64 1.84 -1.09 -40.55
N LYS A 65 2.18 0.13 -40.96
CA LYS A 65 3.56 0.44 -41.35
C LYS A 65 4.41 0.67 -40.10
N GLU A 66 5.72 0.48 -40.24
CA GLU A 66 6.79 0.52 -39.22
C GLU A 66 6.94 1.87 -38.47
N ASP A 67 5.87 2.65 -38.38
CA ASP A 67 5.84 3.97 -37.80
C ASP A 67 5.73 3.91 -36.27
N PRO A 68 6.30 4.90 -35.56
CA PRO A 68 6.32 4.92 -34.10
C PRO A 68 4.90 4.99 -33.54
N LYS A 69 4.53 4.04 -32.67
CA LYS A 69 3.21 4.00 -31.99
C LYS A 69 2.89 5.25 -31.15
N PHE A 70 3.92 5.97 -30.75
CA PHE A 70 3.84 7.17 -29.92
C PHE A 70 4.28 8.40 -30.70
N CYS A 71 3.68 9.55 -30.38
CA CYS A 71 4.16 10.83 -30.89
C CYS A 71 5.50 11.21 -30.25
N GLU A 72 6.51 11.54 -31.05
CA GLU A 72 7.86 11.91 -30.56
C GLU A 72 7.87 13.17 -29.68
N GLN A 73 6.93 14.09 -29.88
CA GLN A 73 6.87 15.35 -29.13
C GLN A 73 6.12 15.24 -27.80
N CYS A 74 4.93 14.63 -27.79
CA CYS A 74 4.09 14.55 -26.58
C CYS A 74 4.09 13.17 -25.90
N GLY A 75 4.56 12.12 -26.57
CA GLY A 75 4.55 10.75 -26.07
C GLY A 75 3.15 10.10 -26.02
N VAL A 76 2.13 10.74 -26.60
CA VAL A 76 0.76 10.17 -26.66
C VAL A 76 0.72 9.06 -27.70
N GLU A 77 0.07 7.96 -27.35
CA GLU A 77 -0.14 6.82 -28.24
C GLU A 77 -1.24 7.12 -29.26
N PHE A 78 -1.01 6.78 -30.53
CA PHE A 78 -2.01 6.91 -31.59
C PHE A 78 -2.98 5.73 -31.54
N VAL A 79 -3.96 5.80 -30.63
CA VAL A 79 -4.98 4.77 -30.41
C VAL A 79 -6.39 5.37 -30.40
N ASP A 80 -7.38 4.50 -30.29
CA ASP A 80 -8.76 4.92 -30.08
C ASP A 80 -8.94 5.55 -28.69
N SER A 81 -9.66 6.68 -28.61
CA SER A 81 -9.96 7.36 -27.35
C SER A 81 -10.74 6.48 -26.35
N ARG A 82 -11.35 5.38 -26.82
CA ARG A 82 -11.96 4.35 -25.98
C ARG A 82 -11.00 3.77 -24.92
N ILE A 83 -9.68 3.78 -25.18
CA ILE A 83 -8.69 3.26 -24.23
C ILE A 83 -8.69 4.02 -22.89
N ARG A 84 -9.09 5.31 -22.90
CA ARG A 84 -9.19 6.15 -21.69
C ARG A 84 -10.14 5.61 -20.62
N ARG A 85 -11.04 4.70 -21.00
CA ARG A 85 -11.97 4.03 -20.07
C ARG A 85 -11.35 2.83 -19.35
N TYR A 86 -10.26 2.29 -19.88
CA TYR A 86 -9.64 1.05 -19.41
C TYR A 86 -8.24 1.26 -18.85
N GLN A 87 -7.52 2.26 -19.35
CA GLN A 87 -6.15 2.54 -18.93
C GLN A 87 -6.13 3.20 -17.55
N MET A 88 -5.50 2.54 -16.57
CA MET A 88 -5.32 3.08 -15.23
C MET A 88 -4.00 3.84 -15.13
N GLY A 89 -4.00 4.92 -14.35
CA GLY A 89 -2.77 5.57 -13.90
C GLY A 89 -2.38 5.07 -12.52
N TYR A 90 -1.27 5.56 -11.99
CA TYR A 90 -0.92 5.40 -10.59
C TYR A 90 -0.14 6.61 -10.07
N ILE A 91 -0.13 6.77 -8.76
CA ILE A 91 0.69 7.74 -8.04
C ILE A 91 1.67 6.94 -7.19
N LYS A 92 2.96 7.22 -7.37
CA LYS A 92 4.01 6.70 -6.50
C LYS A 92 3.98 7.48 -5.19
N LEU A 93 3.74 6.77 -4.09
CA LEU A 93 3.71 7.40 -2.77
C LEU A 93 5.15 7.61 -2.30
N ALA A 94 5.42 8.79 -1.72
CA ALA A 94 6.71 9.07 -1.11
C ALA A 94 6.97 8.18 0.12
N CYS A 95 5.90 7.87 0.86
CA CYS A 95 5.92 6.98 2.01
C CYS A 95 4.84 5.90 1.86
N PRO A 96 5.10 4.66 2.34
CA PRO A 96 4.09 3.62 2.37
C PRO A 96 2.88 4.03 3.23
N ILE A 97 1.68 3.59 2.86
CA ILE A 97 0.42 3.86 3.57
C ILE A 97 -0.33 2.55 3.79
N THR A 98 -0.80 2.29 5.00
CA THR A 98 -1.66 1.14 5.29
C THR A 98 -3.05 1.34 4.69
N HIS A 99 -3.55 0.34 3.97
CA HIS A 99 -4.91 0.41 3.45
C HIS A 99 -5.94 0.28 4.60
N VAL A 100 -6.89 1.21 4.65
CA VAL A 100 -7.83 1.36 5.78
C VAL A 100 -8.65 0.09 6.02
N TRP A 101 -9.04 -0.63 4.96
CA TRP A 101 -9.83 -1.87 5.12
C TRP A 101 -9.06 -2.98 5.84
N TYR A 102 -7.73 -3.04 5.75
CA TYR A 102 -6.96 -4.08 6.46
C TYR A 102 -6.67 -3.69 7.92
N LEU A 103 -6.68 -2.39 8.22
CA LEU A 103 -6.44 -1.86 9.56
C LEU A 103 -7.72 -1.81 10.39
N LYS A 104 -8.78 -1.14 9.89
CA LYS A 104 -9.99 -0.80 10.65
C LYS A 104 -11.13 -1.81 10.52
N SER A 105 -10.99 -2.84 9.69
CA SER A 105 -11.98 -3.92 9.64
C SER A 105 -12.08 -4.64 10.98
N LEU A 106 -13.25 -5.18 11.28
CA LEU A 106 -13.49 -6.01 12.45
C LEU A 106 -13.87 -7.42 11.99
N PRO A 107 -13.02 -8.45 12.25
CA PRO A 107 -11.70 -8.37 12.86
C PRO A 107 -10.64 -7.80 11.89
N SER A 108 -9.63 -7.12 12.43
CA SER A 108 -8.59 -6.48 11.62
C SER A 108 -7.56 -7.50 11.13
N TYR A 109 -7.25 -7.48 9.84
CA TYR A 109 -6.31 -8.41 9.22
C TYR A 109 -4.88 -8.21 9.73
N ILE A 110 -4.43 -6.96 9.78
CA ILE A 110 -3.08 -6.61 10.25
C ILE A 110 -2.94 -6.94 11.75
N ALA A 111 -3.95 -6.60 12.55
CA ALA A 111 -3.97 -6.89 13.98
C ALA A 111 -3.91 -8.41 14.26
N ASN A 112 -4.67 -9.21 13.52
CA ASN A 112 -4.68 -10.67 13.68
C ASN A 112 -3.32 -11.29 13.32
N LEU A 113 -2.67 -10.82 12.25
CA LEU A 113 -1.38 -11.36 11.83
C LEU A 113 -0.25 -10.99 12.80
N LEU A 114 -0.23 -9.73 13.26
CA LEU A 114 0.80 -9.22 14.18
C LEU A 114 0.53 -9.52 15.65
N ASP A 115 -0.65 -10.03 15.99
CA ASP A 115 -1.09 -10.28 17.38
C ASP A 115 -1.03 -9.03 18.27
N LYS A 116 -1.53 -7.92 17.72
CA LYS A 116 -1.52 -6.62 18.38
C LYS A 116 -2.90 -6.02 18.47
N PRO A 117 -3.22 -5.30 19.55
CA PRO A 117 -4.46 -4.54 19.61
C PRO A 117 -4.45 -3.43 18.54
N ILE A 118 -5.62 -3.17 17.95
CA ILE A 118 -5.78 -2.14 16.90
C ILE A 118 -5.28 -0.77 17.40
N LYS A 119 -5.51 -0.44 18.68
CA LYS A 119 -5.07 0.85 19.26
C LYS A 119 -3.56 1.07 19.20
N GLU A 120 -2.77 0.02 19.45
CA GLU A 120 -1.31 0.08 19.36
C GLU A 120 -0.88 0.24 17.89
N LEU A 121 -1.56 -0.44 16.96
CA LEU A 121 -1.27 -0.28 15.54
C LEU A 121 -1.67 1.11 15.01
N GLU A 122 -2.76 1.69 15.50
CA GLU A 122 -3.20 3.03 15.14
C GLU A 122 -2.20 4.09 15.62
N GLY A 123 -1.72 4.01 16.86
CA GLY A 123 -0.73 4.96 17.39
C GLY A 123 0.58 4.94 16.60
N LEU A 124 1.01 3.75 16.16
CA LEU A 124 2.17 3.59 15.28
C LEU A 124 1.96 4.15 13.87
N ILE A 125 0.78 3.97 13.27
CA ILE A 125 0.47 4.43 11.91
C ILE A 125 0.27 5.94 11.85
N TYR A 126 -0.46 6.48 12.83
CA TYR A 126 -0.76 7.90 12.91
C TYR A 126 0.35 8.71 13.56
N CYS A 127 1.49 8.07 13.90
CA CYS A 127 2.65 8.69 14.51
C CYS A 127 2.29 9.49 15.77
N ASP A 128 1.46 8.92 16.63
CA ASP A 128 1.14 9.52 17.92
C ASP A 128 2.43 9.64 18.74
N VAL A 129 2.62 10.81 19.36
CA VAL A 129 3.88 11.33 19.92
C VAL A 129 4.56 10.40 20.97
N GLY A 130 3.90 9.33 21.40
CA GLY A 130 4.39 8.36 22.38
C GLY A 130 4.77 6.97 21.84
N GLU A 131 4.42 6.63 20.59
CA GLU A 131 4.64 5.30 19.99
C GLU A 131 5.54 5.42 18.77
N ILE A 132 6.80 5.71 19.05
CA ILE A 132 7.81 5.86 18.01
C ILE A 132 8.84 4.79 18.33
N LEU A 133 9.41 4.16 17.30
CA LEU A 133 10.58 3.29 17.31
C LEU A 133 10.29 1.78 17.20
N TYR A 134 10.37 1.28 15.97
CA TYR A 134 10.76 -0.10 15.68
C TYR A 134 12.27 -0.16 15.47
N TYR A 135 12.97 -1.04 16.19
CA TYR A 135 14.42 -1.21 16.06
C TYR A 135 14.73 -2.45 15.23
N LYS A 136 15.50 -2.28 14.16
CA LYS A 136 16.16 -3.39 13.49
C LYS A 136 17.54 -3.62 14.14
N GLY A 137 17.79 -4.83 14.66
CA GLY A 137 19.06 -5.15 15.30
C GLY A 137 19.23 -6.63 15.65
N THR A 138 20.49 -7.08 15.63
CA THR A 138 20.93 -8.48 15.75
C THR A 138 20.92 -9.00 17.19
N TYR A 139 19.73 -9.17 17.80
CA TYR A 139 19.55 -9.99 19.02
C TYR A 139 18.18 -10.70 18.97
N PRO A 140 18.03 -11.94 19.44
CA PRO A 140 16.87 -12.81 19.16
C PRO A 140 15.64 -12.51 20.03
N LYS A 141 15.48 -11.27 20.51
CA LYS A 141 14.32 -10.84 21.28
C LYS A 141 13.85 -9.50 20.75
N PHE A 142 12.74 -9.54 20.01
CA PHE A 142 11.92 -8.40 19.62
C PHE A 142 11.36 -7.71 20.88
N SER A 143 12.21 -7.00 21.63
CA SER A 143 11.76 -6.18 22.73
C SER A 143 11.29 -4.85 22.18
N PHE A 144 9.96 -4.69 22.09
CA PHE A 144 9.34 -3.38 22.00
C PHE A 144 9.90 -2.49 23.10
N ALA A 145 10.36 -1.28 22.75
CA ALA A 145 10.46 -0.23 23.75
C ALA A 145 9.03 0.05 24.22
N LYS A 146 8.72 -0.34 25.46
CA LYS A 146 7.42 -0.01 26.08
C LYS A 146 7.18 1.48 25.97
N THR A 147 5.93 1.84 25.65
CA THR A 147 5.34 3.17 25.68
C THR A 147 5.88 3.97 26.87
N VAL A 148 6.80 4.90 26.61
CA VAL A 148 7.20 5.85 27.65
C VAL A 148 6.11 6.90 27.68
N ALA A 149 5.17 6.78 28.63
CA ALA A 149 4.10 7.74 28.88
C ALA A 149 4.59 9.16 29.30
N LYS A 150 5.90 9.40 29.24
CA LYS A 150 6.54 10.71 29.41
C LYS A 150 7.22 11.02 28.08
N LYS A 151 7.08 12.26 27.58
CA LYS A 151 7.90 12.82 26.47
C LYS A 151 9.23 12.08 26.41
N PRO A 152 9.56 11.36 25.33
CA PRO A 152 10.75 10.54 25.35
C PRO A 152 11.92 11.47 25.67
N THR A 153 12.55 11.22 26.81
CA THR A 153 13.78 11.89 27.26
C THR A 153 14.92 11.69 26.24
N PHE A 154 14.66 10.93 25.17
CA PHE A 154 15.47 10.66 23.98
C PHE A 154 15.86 11.92 23.18
N LEU A 155 15.04 12.98 23.18
CA LEU A 155 15.45 14.26 22.57
C LEU A 155 16.50 15.02 23.41
N ARG A 156 16.95 14.49 24.55
CA ARG A 156 18.18 14.97 25.18
C ARG A 156 19.37 14.40 24.41
N LEU A 157 20.02 15.30 23.67
CA LEU A 157 21.27 15.24 22.90
C LEU A 157 22.44 14.33 23.38
N ARG A 158 22.34 13.59 24.48
CA ARG A 158 23.43 12.78 25.06
C ARG A 158 23.44 11.29 24.67
N GLY A 159 22.45 10.79 23.93
CA GLY A 159 22.36 9.37 23.57
C GLY A 159 22.60 9.04 22.09
N PHE A 160 22.74 10.03 21.22
CA PHE A 160 22.62 9.85 19.75
C PHE A 160 23.62 8.85 19.14
N ASP A 161 24.83 8.72 19.72
CA ASP A 161 25.89 7.86 19.17
C ASP A 161 25.62 6.35 19.34
N THR A 162 24.86 5.93 20.35
CA THR A 162 24.54 4.49 20.55
C THR A 162 23.41 3.99 19.64
N PHE A 163 22.74 4.89 18.92
CA PHE A 163 21.61 4.57 18.03
C PHE A 163 21.95 4.71 16.54
N ARG A 164 23.16 5.16 16.18
CA ARG A 164 23.58 5.35 14.78
C ARG A 164 23.49 4.06 13.94
N ASN A 165 23.57 2.90 14.58
CA ASN A 165 23.51 1.58 13.94
C ASN A 165 22.13 0.89 14.04
N ARG A 166 21.09 1.57 14.55
CA ARG A 166 19.74 1.00 14.64
C ARG A 166 18.85 1.68 13.63
N GLU A 167 18.43 0.94 12.60
CA GLU A 167 17.39 1.41 11.68
C GLU A 167 16.10 1.53 12.50
N ILE A 168 15.60 2.76 12.58
CA ILE A 168 14.35 3.10 13.22
C ILE A 168 13.31 3.31 12.13
N SER A 169 12.30 2.44 12.10
CA SER A 169 11.17 2.57 11.19
C SER A 169 9.96 3.14 11.92
N ILE A 170 9.26 4.07 11.26
CA ILE A 170 8.09 4.78 11.81
C ILE A 170 6.91 4.63 10.83
N GLY A 171 5.69 4.69 11.35
CA GLY A 171 4.48 4.71 10.53
C GLY A 171 4.19 3.36 9.87
N ALA A 172 3.50 3.44 8.73
CA ALA A 172 3.18 2.28 7.90
C ALA A 172 4.42 1.57 7.33
N SER A 173 5.58 2.23 7.28
CA SER A 173 6.85 1.60 6.85
C SER A 173 7.25 0.48 7.80
N ALA A 174 7.13 0.73 9.10
CA ALA A 174 7.49 -0.25 10.13
C ALA A 174 6.53 -1.45 10.16
N ILE A 175 5.25 -1.22 9.86
CA ILE A 175 4.28 -2.31 9.72
C ILE A 175 4.59 -3.15 8.49
N ARG A 176 4.97 -2.52 7.38
CA ARG A 176 5.37 -3.23 6.17
C ARG A 176 6.55 -4.15 6.43
N GLU A 177 7.59 -3.65 7.09
CA GLU A 177 8.77 -4.44 7.46
C GLU A 177 8.40 -5.63 8.35
N GLN A 178 7.59 -5.40 9.40
CA GLN A 178 7.10 -6.50 10.23
C GLN A 178 6.36 -7.56 9.41
N LEU A 179 5.43 -7.13 8.55
CA LEU A 179 4.66 -8.05 7.71
C LEU A 179 5.53 -8.80 6.69
N ALA A 180 6.64 -8.20 6.23
CA ALA A 180 7.60 -8.82 5.33
C ALA A 180 8.48 -9.87 6.02
N ASP A 181 8.78 -9.66 7.31
CA ASP A 181 9.56 -10.59 8.14
C ASP A 181 8.72 -11.75 8.71
N LEU A 182 7.38 -11.73 8.55
CA LEU A 182 6.51 -12.80 9.05
C LEU A 182 6.65 -14.09 8.23
N ASP A 183 6.97 -15.18 8.92
CA ASP A 183 6.80 -16.53 8.38
C ASP A 183 5.40 -17.06 8.71
N LEU A 184 4.54 -17.14 7.70
CA LEU A 184 3.16 -17.62 7.83
C LEU A 184 3.06 -19.06 8.33
N ARG A 185 4.04 -19.92 8.02
CA ARG A 185 4.02 -21.33 8.45
C ARG A 185 4.27 -21.42 9.95
N LEU A 186 5.28 -20.69 10.43
CA LEU A 186 5.57 -20.60 11.86
C LEU A 186 4.39 -20.03 12.65
N ILE A 187 3.67 -19.04 12.11
CA ILE A 187 2.47 -18.50 12.75
C ILE A 187 1.40 -19.58 12.94
N ILE A 188 1.17 -20.43 11.93
CA ILE A 188 0.19 -21.51 12.01
C ILE A 188 0.60 -22.52 13.08
N ASP A 189 1.86 -22.96 13.05
CA ASP A 189 2.37 -23.97 13.98
C ASP A 189 2.35 -23.45 15.43
N CYS A 190 2.86 -22.24 15.67
CA CYS A 190 2.82 -21.60 16.99
C CYS A 190 1.38 -21.39 17.49
N SER A 191 0.47 -20.92 16.62
CA SER A 191 -0.94 -20.71 17.00
C SER A 191 -1.66 -22.01 17.32
N LEU A 192 -1.29 -23.11 16.65
CA LEU A 192 -1.85 -24.43 16.89
C LEU A 192 -1.40 -25.01 18.23
N VAL A 193 -0.12 -24.83 18.59
CA VAL A 193 0.42 -25.21 19.90
C VAL A 193 -0.29 -24.43 21.01
N GLU A 194 -0.35 -23.10 20.89
CA GLU A 194 -1.02 -22.23 21.88
C GLU A 194 -2.50 -22.61 22.04
N TRP A 195 -3.19 -22.95 20.94
CA TRP A 195 -4.60 -23.36 20.98
C TRP A 195 -4.81 -24.68 21.74
N LYS A 196 -3.88 -25.64 21.62
CA LYS A 196 -3.92 -26.91 22.34
C LYS A 196 -3.65 -26.72 23.83
N GLU A 197 -2.65 -25.93 24.19
CA GLU A 197 -2.31 -25.61 25.59
C GLU A 197 -3.51 -25.01 26.33
N LEU A 198 -4.17 -24.03 25.72
CA LEU A 198 -5.41 -23.44 26.26
C LEU A 198 -6.57 -24.46 26.33
N GLY A 199 -6.50 -25.55 25.58
CA GLY A 199 -7.44 -26.68 25.61
C GLY A 199 -7.29 -27.54 26.85
N GLU A 200 -6.07 -27.73 27.32
CA GLU A 200 -5.71 -28.62 28.43
C GLU A 200 -5.92 -27.96 29.81
N GLU A 201 -5.89 -26.63 29.89
CA GLU A 201 -6.03 -25.87 31.15
C GLU A 201 -7.40 -26.07 31.87
N GLY A 202 -8.41 -26.63 31.21
CA GLY A 202 -9.73 -26.89 31.81
C GLY A 202 -10.48 -25.61 32.27
N PRO A 203 -11.75 -25.72 32.72
CA PRO A 203 -12.45 -24.59 33.30
C PRO A 203 -11.84 -24.25 34.66
N THR A 204 -11.37 -23.00 34.83
CA THR A 204 -10.74 -22.53 36.08
C THR A 204 -11.77 -22.27 37.18
N GLY A 205 -13.07 -22.21 36.82
CA GLY A 205 -14.18 -21.93 37.73
C GLY A 205 -14.55 -20.44 37.83
N ASN A 206 -13.72 -19.56 37.25
CA ASN A 206 -13.95 -18.12 37.15
C ASN A 206 -14.52 -17.76 35.76
N GLU A 207 -15.79 -17.34 35.68
CA GLU A 207 -16.45 -17.00 34.41
C GLU A 207 -15.72 -15.96 33.56
N TRP A 208 -14.98 -15.04 34.19
CA TRP A 208 -14.22 -14.01 33.47
C TRP A 208 -12.98 -14.58 32.78
N GLU A 209 -12.27 -15.49 33.45
CA GLU A 209 -11.07 -16.16 32.93
C GLU A 209 -11.46 -17.12 31.81
N ASP A 210 -12.53 -17.89 31.99
CA ASP A 210 -13.07 -18.79 30.96
C ASP A 210 -13.47 -18.00 29.70
N ARG A 211 -14.13 -16.84 29.86
CA ARG A 211 -14.45 -15.94 28.73
C ARG A 211 -13.21 -15.40 28.02
N LYS A 212 -12.13 -15.12 28.75
CA LYS A 212 -10.86 -14.65 28.17
C LYS A 212 -10.19 -15.75 27.35
N ILE A 213 -10.16 -16.98 27.86
CA ILE A 213 -9.63 -18.16 27.17
C ILE A 213 -10.41 -18.41 25.88
N VAL A 214 -11.75 -18.38 25.93
CA VAL A 214 -12.60 -18.55 24.74
C VAL A 214 -12.32 -17.47 23.68
N ARG A 215 -12.18 -16.19 24.09
CA ARG A 215 -11.83 -15.10 23.17
C ARG A 215 -10.47 -15.35 22.51
N ARG A 216 -9.47 -15.81 23.28
CA ARG A 216 -8.13 -16.12 22.75
C ARG A 216 -8.16 -17.30 21.79
N LYS A 217 -8.89 -18.38 22.10
CA LYS A 217 -9.10 -19.52 21.18
C LYS A 217 -9.74 -19.08 19.87
N ASN A 218 -10.80 -18.27 19.93
CA ASN A 218 -11.46 -17.74 18.72
C ASN A 218 -10.52 -16.86 17.90
N PHE A 219 -9.67 -16.07 18.56
CA PHE A 219 -8.64 -15.27 17.89
C PHE A 219 -7.62 -16.16 17.15
N LEU A 220 -7.09 -17.20 17.80
CA LEU A 220 -6.12 -18.12 17.20
C LEU A 220 -6.69 -18.85 15.99
N VAL A 221 -7.96 -19.29 16.05
CA VAL A 221 -8.65 -19.91 14.91
C VAL A 221 -8.68 -18.96 13.71
N ARG A 222 -9.08 -17.69 13.93
CA ARG A 222 -9.09 -16.67 12.87
C ARG A 222 -7.69 -16.39 12.33
N ARG A 223 -6.68 -16.30 13.20
CA ARG A 223 -5.28 -16.06 12.80
C ARG A 223 -4.74 -17.19 11.91
N MET A 224 -4.98 -18.44 12.29
CA MET A 224 -4.61 -19.61 11.50
C MET A 224 -5.33 -19.64 10.15
N GLU A 225 -6.63 -19.33 10.12
CA GLU A 225 -7.41 -19.30 8.88
C GLU A 225 -6.93 -18.20 7.93
N LEU A 226 -6.62 -17.01 8.45
CA LEU A 226 -6.02 -15.94 7.66
C LEU A 226 -4.65 -16.35 7.08
N ALA A 227 -3.75 -16.90 7.89
CA ALA A 227 -2.45 -17.34 7.42
C ALA A 227 -2.56 -18.43 6.34
N LYS A 228 -3.47 -19.40 6.51
CA LYS A 228 -3.77 -20.42 5.49
C LYS A 228 -4.28 -19.79 4.19
N ASN A 229 -5.13 -18.77 4.28
CA ASN A 229 -5.65 -18.08 3.11
C ASN A 229 -4.53 -17.37 2.32
N PHE A 230 -3.61 -16.68 2.99
CA PHE A 230 -2.45 -16.04 2.33
C PHE A 230 -1.54 -17.07 1.63
N ILE A 231 -1.28 -18.22 2.26
CA ILE A 231 -0.50 -19.30 1.66
C ILE A 231 -1.22 -19.86 0.42
N ARG A 232 -2.55 -20.06 0.50
CA ARG A 232 -3.34 -20.62 -0.60
C ARG A 232 -3.42 -19.67 -1.80
N THR A 233 -3.56 -18.36 -1.57
CA THR A 233 -3.67 -17.36 -2.64
C THR A 233 -2.32 -16.90 -3.16
N ASN A 234 -1.21 -17.30 -2.54
CA ASN A 234 0.14 -16.84 -2.84
C ASN A 234 0.24 -15.30 -2.84
N VAL A 235 -0.45 -14.67 -1.89
CA VAL A 235 -0.45 -13.22 -1.68
C VAL A 235 0.49 -12.89 -0.52
N GLU A 236 1.32 -11.87 -0.69
CA GLU A 236 2.22 -11.41 0.36
C GLU A 236 1.49 -10.48 1.33
N ALA A 237 1.73 -10.66 2.63
CA ALA A 237 1.09 -9.84 3.68
C ALA A 237 1.51 -8.36 3.59
N GLU A 238 2.72 -8.07 3.09
CA GLU A 238 3.22 -6.71 2.93
C GLU A 238 2.38 -5.85 1.96
N TRP A 239 1.60 -6.48 1.05
CA TRP A 239 0.76 -5.76 0.09
C TRP A 239 -0.47 -5.09 0.74
N MET A 240 -0.75 -5.37 2.01
CA MET A 240 -1.72 -4.58 2.79
C MET A 240 -1.24 -3.14 3.03
N VAL A 241 0.06 -2.88 2.85
CA VAL A 241 0.67 -1.56 2.86
C VAL A 241 0.97 -1.11 1.43
N LEU A 242 0.29 -0.05 1.00
CA LEU A 242 0.40 0.51 -0.34
C LEU A 242 1.64 1.40 -0.46
N CYS A 243 2.45 1.14 -1.48
CA CYS A 243 3.47 2.07 -1.97
C CYS A 243 3.02 2.82 -3.24
N LEU A 244 1.94 2.35 -3.85
CA LEU A 244 1.34 2.90 -5.07
C LEU A 244 -0.15 3.07 -4.86
N SER A 245 -0.66 4.22 -5.26
CA SER A 245 -2.09 4.49 -5.29
C SER A 245 -2.59 4.45 -6.73
N PRO A 246 -3.50 3.52 -7.11
CA PRO A 246 -4.05 3.48 -8.45
C PRO A 246 -4.93 4.71 -8.71
N VAL A 247 -4.81 5.27 -9.92
CA VAL A 247 -5.67 6.35 -10.41
C VAL A 247 -6.66 5.75 -11.39
N LEU A 248 -7.95 5.95 -11.09
CA LEU A 248 -9.03 5.46 -11.94
C LEU A 248 -8.97 6.12 -13.33
N PRO A 249 -9.35 5.37 -14.38
CA PRO A 249 -9.46 5.93 -15.73
C PRO A 249 -10.42 7.12 -15.71
N PRO A 250 -10.08 8.23 -16.38
CA PRO A 250 -10.98 9.37 -16.49
C PRO A 250 -12.21 8.94 -17.26
N ARG A 251 -13.37 8.97 -16.58
CA ARG A 251 -14.64 8.70 -17.23
C ARG A 251 -14.81 9.72 -18.36
N ILE A 252 -15.17 9.24 -19.55
CA ILE A 252 -15.63 10.11 -20.63
C ILE A 252 -16.99 10.64 -20.18
N GLU A 253 -16.99 11.67 -19.33
CA GLU A 253 -18.12 12.56 -19.27
C GLU A 253 -18.16 13.24 -20.63
N THR A 254 -19.16 12.86 -21.43
CA THR A 254 -19.61 13.62 -22.58
C THR A 254 -19.85 15.04 -22.12
N ASP A 255 -18.84 15.89 -22.30
CA ASP A 255 -18.89 17.34 -22.42
C ASP A 255 -20.17 17.98 -21.82
N HIS A 256 -20.22 18.10 -20.49
CA HIS A 256 -21.24 18.91 -19.83
C HIS A 256 -20.98 20.42 -19.96
N SER A 257 -19.99 20.84 -20.76
CA SER A 257 -19.74 22.24 -21.08
C SER A 257 -20.91 22.92 -21.82
N ASN A 258 -21.87 22.14 -22.35
CA ASN A 258 -23.12 22.66 -22.93
C ASN A 258 -24.31 22.76 -21.95
N ARG A 259 -24.12 22.67 -20.63
CA ARG A 259 -25.22 22.77 -19.64
C ARG A 259 -25.18 24.02 -18.74
N TRP A 260 -24.20 24.91 -18.96
CA TRP A 260 -24.11 26.20 -18.29
C TRP A 260 -24.06 27.34 -19.32
N GLY A 261 -25.02 27.34 -20.25
CA GLY A 261 -25.33 28.43 -21.16
C GLY A 261 -26.80 28.80 -21.04
#